data_AF-A0A8E0QMP3-F1
#
_entry.id   AF-A0A8E0QMP3-F1
#
_cell.length_a   1.000
_cell.length_b   1.000
_cell.length_c   1.000
_cell.angle_alpha   90.00
_cell.angle_beta   90.00
_cell.angle_gamma   90.00
#
_symmetry.space_group_name_H-M   'P 1'
#
loop_
_entity.id
_entity.type
_entity.pdbx_description
1 polymer ?
#
loop_
_entity_poly.entity_id
_entity_poly.type
_entity_poly.pdbx_seq_one_letter_code
_entity_poly.pdbx_strand_id
1 'polypeptide(L)'
;MATLRGSTPWGAYKSVCSTATTLLQRVYLYGRPRARPARALILTLAACFFLYVFISAPFRQTPVNYWLKYPSYHPFGGRPEDTPMIHAGGPALSQNDTLPNSLQKNNPSFHLVLPAGQKSAALCRTITSALILNYPPPTLVQYGRKLPDGSSEYDYMVDRITGIYNFLEYTPHVRDGDFVLIADGYDVFFQLPPEVLIQRFQNILREDNAKLRKKYGLAKEYHPYRKGLEETLQKYSQRVLFAAGKECFPNITADAGCVTVPQSSLPPDAYGWKTDIHPDGHLTRPRWLKPGPVIGQAADLKLIYAEVLRFVEENRHNRSDYLALTQMYGRQEYVRELERRRSTNWFQEWVYRLIGISDAANVTGVNPRLGSGHRYEYGMGVDFESRLFFNTHKSKRDVEWLQYHNIPITSSVQMKHGVPRERRLLLPPDLASPRLGNPFIQPKFGKDEKVKPEFNSTLDALPNPRNHSWHSMPLLTNIHSASVPALIHFDEEQPVKDDKSWPVKHPERLMRDTWWYNMWYQPWARALLRKYMRSPTGFDAAQSALLGGQDWWDMRGGKGGVWTGKGEWLDYAEVCTGFEKEVFDDDLGQWGHEGGDPDEPVYNQFGHLVKGKDDSS
;
A
#
# COMPACT_ATOMS: atom_id res chain seq x y z
N MET A 1 -49.62 30.63 50.26
CA MET A 1 -49.35 29.69 51.37
C MET A 1 -47.87 29.44 51.37
N ALA A 2 -47.13 30.19 52.20
CA ALA A 2 -46.82 29.84 53.60
C ALA A 2 -45.59 28.92 53.60
N THR A 3 -44.50 29.15 54.33
CA THR A 3 -44.12 30.04 55.46
C THR A 3 -42.72 29.50 55.89
N LEU A 4 -41.69 30.25 56.29
CA LEU A 4 -41.44 30.86 57.61
C LEU A 4 -39.97 31.37 57.59
N ARG A 5 -39.71 32.64 57.95
CA ARG A 5 -39.09 33.11 59.22
C ARG A 5 -37.80 32.36 59.61
N GLY A 6 -36.62 32.96 59.82
CA GLY A 6 -36.26 34.35 60.10
C GLY A 6 -35.61 34.45 61.48
N SER A 7 -34.41 35.02 61.60
CA SER A 7 -33.93 35.82 62.76
C SER A 7 -32.46 36.24 62.62
N THR A 8 -32.28 37.56 62.68
CA THR A 8 -31.12 38.46 62.90
C THR A 8 -30.36 38.19 64.24
N PRO A 9 -29.35 38.96 64.76
CA PRO A 9 -28.97 40.36 64.43
C PRO A 9 -27.49 40.83 64.71
N TRP A 10 -27.27 42.16 64.55
CA TRP A 10 -26.21 43.05 65.09
C TRP A 10 -24.87 43.17 64.32
N GLY A 11 -24.31 44.36 64.04
CA GLY A 11 -24.74 45.73 64.32
C GLY A 11 -23.63 46.76 64.09
N ALA A 12 -24.03 47.95 63.60
CA ALA A 12 -23.42 49.28 63.72
C ALA A 12 -22.06 49.54 63.00
N TYR A 13 -21.84 50.63 62.24
CA TYR A 13 -21.97 52.06 62.61
C TYR A 13 -21.99 52.99 61.36
N LYS A 14 -22.92 53.98 61.38
CA LYS A 14 -22.89 55.42 60.96
C LYS A 14 -22.18 55.87 59.65
N SER A 15 -22.57 56.91 58.91
CA SER A 15 -23.42 58.10 59.13
C SER A 15 -23.73 58.74 57.75
N VAL A 16 -24.98 59.08 57.41
CA VAL A 16 -25.67 60.40 57.57
C VAL A 16 -25.44 61.43 56.45
N CYS A 17 -26.55 61.67 55.75
CA CYS A 17 -27.08 62.90 55.13
C CYS A 17 -26.30 63.71 54.08
N SER A 18 -26.93 63.74 52.90
CA SER A 18 -27.56 64.92 52.28
C SER A 18 -26.64 66.03 51.80
N THR A 19 -26.62 66.25 50.49
CA THR A 19 -27.36 67.39 49.91
C THR A 19 -27.44 67.26 48.38
N ALA A 20 -28.64 67.47 47.85
CA ALA A 20 -28.88 67.65 46.42
C ALA A 20 -28.40 69.03 45.97
N THR A 21 -28.28 69.18 44.65
CA THR A 21 -28.18 70.43 43.85
C THR A 21 -26.78 70.99 43.56
N THR A 22 -26.62 71.36 42.28
CA THR A 22 -25.57 72.21 41.69
C THR A 22 -24.17 71.62 41.48
N LEU A 23 -24.00 70.83 40.40
CA LEU A 23 -22.73 70.77 39.67
C LEU A 23 -22.90 70.30 38.21
N LEU A 24 -23.99 70.76 37.58
CA LEU A 24 -24.29 70.58 36.15
C LEU A 24 -24.30 71.97 35.46
N GLN A 25 -23.24 72.76 35.63
CA GLN A 25 -22.89 73.91 34.76
C GLN A 25 -21.54 74.52 35.21
N ARG A 26 -20.66 74.83 34.24
CA ARG A 26 -19.21 75.10 34.32
C ARG A 26 -18.40 73.79 34.41
N VAL A 27 -17.92 73.22 33.31
CA VAL A 27 -16.93 73.81 32.40
C VAL A 27 -17.27 73.42 30.94
N TYR A 28 -18.11 74.22 30.31
CA TYR A 28 -17.94 74.52 28.88
C TYR A 28 -16.98 75.70 28.86
N LEU A 29 -15.74 75.45 28.43
CA LEU A 29 -14.77 76.36 27.80
C LEU A 29 -13.36 75.83 28.06
N TYR A 30 -12.64 75.58 26.96
CA TYR A 30 -11.26 75.09 26.82
C TYR A 30 -11.01 73.58 26.97
N GLY A 31 -10.87 72.90 25.81
CA GLY A 31 -10.22 71.59 25.73
C GLY A 31 -10.40 70.90 24.37
N ARG A 32 -9.56 71.26 23.39
CA ARG A 32 -9.39 70.51 22.12
C ARG A 32 -9.28 68.99 22.40
N PRO A 33 -9.99 68.10 21.68
CA PRO A 33 -9.62 66.69 21.69
C PRO A 33 -8.30 66.54 20.93
N ARG A 34 -7.19 66.51 21.68
CA ARG A 34 -5.89 66.07 21.16
C ARG A 34 -6.08 64.67 20.57
N ALA A 35 -6.08 64.57 19.24
CA ALA A 35 -5.88 63.32 18.52
C ALA A 35 -4.66 62.64 19.14
N ARG A 36 -4.83 61.44 19.70
CA ARG A 36 -3.76 60.70 20.39
C ARG A 36 -2.66 60.40 19.36
N PRO A 37 -1.51 61.10 19.40
CA PRO A 37 -0.49 60.97 18.36
C PRO A 37 0.05 59.54 18.30
N ALA A 38 0.03 58.81 19.41
CA ALA A 38 0.44 57.41 19.47
C ALA A 38 -0.42 56.46 18.61
N ARG A 39 -1.74 56.66 18.51
CA ARG A 39 -2.59 55.79 17.67
C ARG A 39 -2.37 56.04 16.19
N ALA A 40 -2.26 57.31 15.80
CA ALA A 40 -1.92 57.68 14.43
C ALA A 40 -0.52 57.17 14.05
N LEU A 41 0.45 57.26 14.96
CA LEU A 41 1.83 56.81 14.76
C LEU A 41 1.95 55.29 14.69
N ILE A 42 1.17 54.54 15.47
CA ILE A 42 1.11 53.07 15.37
C ILE A 42 0.46 52.64 14.05
N LEU A 43 -0.62 53.30 13.63
CA LEU A 43 -1.29 52.99 12.36
C LEU A 43 -0.42 53.37 11.15
N THR A 44 0.32 54.48 11.20
CA THR A 44 1.27 54.84 10.14
C THR A 44 2.49 53.94 10.14
N LEU A 45 3.02 53.51 11.29
CA LEU A 45 4.10 52.52 11.33
C LEU A 45 3.64 51.17 10.79
N ALA A 46 2.42 50.72 11.11
CA ALA A 46 1.84 49.52 10.53
C ALA A 46 1.65 49.67 9.02
N ALA A 47 1.09 50.79 8.56
CA ALA A 47 0.90 51.07 7.14
C ALA A 47 2.23 51.15 6.37
N CYS A 48 3.25 51.82 6.93
CA CYS A 48 4.59 51.90 6.36
C CYS A 48 5.29 50.54 6.37
N PHE A 49 5.09 49.71 7.40
CA PHE A 49 5.59 48.33 7.43
C PHE A 49 4.92 47.49 6.34
N PHE A 50 3.60 47.58 6.18
CA PHE A 50 2.89 46.90 5.09
C PHE A 50 3.35 47.40 3.72
N LEU A 51 3.47 48.72 3.51
CA LEU A 51 3.98 49.31 2.27
C LEU A 51 5.42 48.88 1.98
N TYR A 52 6.29 48.87 2.98
CA TYR A 52 7.66 48.39 2.85
C TYR A 52 7.70 46.90 2.49
N VAL A 53 6.85 46.05 3.10
CA VAL A 53 6.73 44.63 2.73
C VAL A 53 6.20 44.45 1.30
N PHE A 54 5.27 45.30 0.85
CA PHE A 54 4.75 45.28 -0.52
C PHE A 54 5.76 45.78 -1.55
N ILE A 55 6.59 46.77 -1.21
CA ILE A 55 7.59 47.37 -2.12
C ILE A 55 8.92 46.59 -2.12
N SER A 56 9.29 45.97 -1.00
CA SER A 56 10.47 45.08 -0.91
C SER A 56 10.22 43.69 -1.48
N ALA A 57 8.99 43.40 -1.91
CA ALA A 57 8.73 42.22 -2.72
C ALA A 57 9.52 42.35 -4.03
N PRO A 58 10.53 41.50 -4.29
CA PRO A 58 11.36 41.64 -5.47
C PRO A 58 10.49 41.61 -6.73
N PHE A 59 10.82 42.44 -7.73
CA PHE A 59 10.26 42.39 -9.07
C PHE A 59 10.27 40.92 -9.54
N ARG A 60 9.12 40.26 -9.46
CA ARG A 60 9.01 38.84 -9.80
C ARG A 60 9.18 38.73 -11.31
N GLN A 61 10.33 38.19 -11.74
CA GLN A 61 10.42 37.50 -13.03
C GLN A 61 9.19 36.61 -13.19
N THR A 62 8.63 36.53 -14.40
CA THR A 62 7.49 35.66 -14.69
C THR A 62 7.75 34.27 -14.10
N PRO A 63 7.02 33.87 -13.04
CA PRO A 63 7.40 32.71 -12.27
C PRO A 63 7.27 31.48 -13.16
N VAL A 64 8.37 30.73 -13.30
CA VAL A 64 8.44 29.51 -14.10
C VAL A 64 7.27 28.62 -13.75
N ASN A 65 6.45 28.27 -14.75
CA ASN A 65 5.35 27.35 -14.57
C ASN A 65 5.92 25.93 -14.55
N TYR A 66 6.11 25.36 -13.36
CA TYR A 66 6.74 24.05 -13.22
C TYR A 66 5.82 22.94 -13.70
N TRP A 67 4.51 23.13 -13.57
CA TRP A 67 3.50 22.25 -14.16
C TRP A 67 3.66 22.11 -15.69
N LEU A 68 3.95 23.22 -16.40
CA LEU A 68 4.19 23.18 -17.85
C LEU A 68 5.63 22.78 -18.21
N LYS A 69 6.61 23.20 -17.41
CA LYS A 69 8.04 22.92 -17.66
C LYS A 69 8.38 21.45 -17.51
N TYR A 70 7.74 20.77 -16.56
CA TYR A 70 7.92 19.35 -16.30
C TYR A 70 6.61 18.63 -16.61
N PRO A 71 6.58 17.72 -17.61
CA PRO A 71 5.38 17.00 -18.01
C PRO A 71 4.70 16.35 -16.82
N SER A 72 3.49 16.80 -16.56
CA SER A 72 2.71 16.48 -15.37
C SER A 72 1.33 15.94 -15.69
N TYR A 73 0.89 16.18 -16.93
CA TYR A 73 -0.18 15.40 -17.55
C TYR A 73 0.27 13.95 -17.73
N HIS A 74 -0.62 13.06 -17.32
CA HIS A 74 -0.46 11.65 -17.58
C HIS A 74 -0.84 11.35 -19.04
N PRO A 75 -0.06 10.53 -19.78
CA PRO A 75 -0.35 10.26 -21.19
C PRO A 75 -1.64 9.44 -21.40
N PHE A 76 -2.18 8.87 -20.31
CA PHE A 76 -3.40 8.08 -20.32
C PHE A 76 -4.44 8.75 -19.40
N GLY A 77 -5.64 8.99 -19.93
CA GLY A 77 -6.70 9.74 -19.24
C GLY A 77 -7.49 8.94 -18.18
N GLY A 78 -7.39 7.61 -18.18
CA GLY A 78 -8.11 6.75 -17.24
C GLY A 78 -7.67 6.97 -15.79
N ARG A 79 -8.62 7.04 -14.85
CA ARG A 79 -8.35 7.15 -13.42
C ARG A 79 -8.41 5.78 -12.75
N PRO A 80 -7.32 5.27 -12.14
CA PRO A 80 -7.32 3.95 -11.51
C PRO A 80 -8.39 3.84 -10.41
N GLU A 81 -8.61 4.90 -9.64
CA GLU A 81 -9.59 4.94 -8.54
C GLU A 81 -11.06 4.82 -8.99
N ASP A 82 -11.35 5.07 -10.26
CA ASP A 82 -12.70 5.03 -10.85
C ASP A 82 -12.88 3.81 -11.77
N THR A 83 -11.85 2.97 -11.91
CA THR A 83 -11.86 1.82 -12.80
C THR A 83 -12.71 0.67 -12.22
N PRO A 84 -13.70 0.14 -12.94
CA PRO A 84 -14.58 -0.91 -12.40
C PRO A 84 -13.91 -2.29 -12.44
N MET A 85 -13.05 -2.59 -11.47
CA MET A 85 -12.31 -3.86 -11.39
C MET A 85 -13.13 -5.01 -10.81
N ILE A 86 -13.86 -4.75 -9.72
CA ILE A 86 -14.61 -5.78 -8.99
C ILE A 86 -15.99 -5.90 -9.61
N HIS A 87 -16.30 -7.07 -10.18
CA HIS A 87 -17.61 -7.34 -10.75
C HIS A 87 -18.68 -7.33 -9.66
N ALA A 88 -19.69 -6.47 -9.78
CA ALA A 88 -20.72 -6.29 -8.75
C ALA A 88 -21.76 -7.43 -8.68
N GLY A 89 -21.51 -8.57 -9.36
CA GLY A 89 -22.48 -9.64 -9.51
C GLY A 89 -23.63 -9.20 -10.42
N GLY A 90 -23.37 -9.11 -11.72
CA GLY A 90 -24.45 -9.12 -12.71
C GLY A 90 -25.26 -10.41 -12.60
N PRO A 91 -26.55 -10.41 -12.95
CA PRO A 91 -27.36 -11.63 -12.91
C PRO A 91 -26.70 -12.68 -13.79
N ALA A 92 -26.53 -13.90 -13.25
CA ALA A 92 -26.27 -15.06 -14.08
C ALA A 92 -27.38 -15.12 -15.13
N LEU A 93 -27.02 -15.13 -16.41
CA LEU A 93 -28.00 -15.19 -17.48
C LEU A 93 -28.92 -16.40 -17.25
N SER A 94 -30.21 -16.13 -17.13
CA SER A 94 -31.24 -17.14 -17.13
C SER A 94 -31.40 -17.71 -18.54
N GLN A 95 -32.01 -18.89 -18.66
CA GLN A 95 -32.24 -19.57 -19.94
C GLN A 95 -33.00 -18.72 -20.98
N ASN A 96 -33.66 -17.64 -20.54
CA ASN A 96 -34.46 -16.74 -21.37
C ASN A 96 -33.75 -15.41 -21.71
N ASP A 97 -32.52 -15.19 -21.22
CA ASP A 97 -31.80 -13.95 -21.47
C ASP A 97 -31.02 -14.00 -22.79
N THR A 98 -31.08 -12.91 -23.56
CA THR A 98 -30.28 -12.74 -24.78
C THR A 98 -28.82 -12.47 -24.43
N LEU A 99 -27.90 -13.16 -25.11
CA LEU A 99 -26.46 -12.90 -24.99
C LEU A 99 -26.14 -11.41 -25.24
N PRO A 100 -25.24 -10.80 -24.44
CA PRO A 100 -24.85 -9.42 -24.65
C PRO A 100 -24.21 -9.23 -26.04
N ASN A 101 -24.47 -8.07 -26.66
CA ASN A 101 -24.01 -7.73 -28.01
C ASN A 101 -22.47 -7.72 -28.18
N SER A 102 -21.71 -7.70 -27.07
CA SER A 102 -20.25 -7.82 -27.05
C SER A 102 -19.85 -8.84 -26.01
N LEU A 103 -19.13 -9.88 -26.44
CA LEU A 103 -18.53 -10.92 -25.59
C LEU A 103 -17.09 -10.57 -25.18
N GLN A 104 -16.70 -9.29 -25.28
CA GLN A 104 -15.39 -8.85 -24.83
C GLN A 104 -15.45 -8.49 -23.34
N LYS A 105 -14.39 -8.84 -22.61
CA LYS A 105 -14.18 -8.36 -21.24
C LYS A 105 -14.15 -6.81 -21.25
N ASN A 106 -15.10 -6.20 -20.54
CA ASN A 106 -15.27 -4.75 -20.52
C ASN A 106 -14.49 -4.07 -19.39
N ASN A 107 -14.20 -4.80 -18.31
CA ASN A 107 -13.33 -4.36 -17.23
C ASN A 107 -11.85 -4.69 -17.53
N PRO A 108 -10.90 -3.92 -16.98
CA PRO A 108 -9.49 -4.25 -17.12
C PRO A 108 -9.10 -5.55 -16.41
N SER A 109 -7.98 -6.13 -16.82
CA SER A 109 -7.38 -7.30 -16.20
C SER A 109 -6.54 -6.93 -14.98
N PHE A 110 -6.36 -7.90 -14.10
CA PHE A 110 -5.47 -7.82 -12.95
C PHE A 110 -4.39 -8.89 -13.11
N HIS A 111 -3.14 -8.45 -13.13
CA HIS A 111 -1.97 -9.31 -13.28
C HIS A 111 -1.11 -9.29 -12.01
N LEU A 112 -0.63 -10.46 -11.60
CA LEU A 112 0.36 -10.60 -10.55
C LEU A 112 1.72 -10.97 -11.18
N VAL A 113 2.74 -10.15 -10.95
CA VAL A 113 4.08 -10.32 -11.51
C VAL A 113 5.06 -10.57 -10.38
N LEU A 114 5.77 -11.70 -10.46
CA LEU A 114 6.77 -12.11 -9.48
C LEU A 114 8.12 -12.24 -10.18
N PRO A 115 9.09 -11.34 -9.96
CA PRO A 115 10.44 -11.53 -10.43
C PRO A 115 11.12 -12.66 -9.66
N ALA A 116 11.35 -13.78 -10.34
CA ALA A 116 11.95 -14.96 -9.75
C ALA A 116 12.68 -15.78 -10.83
N GLY A 117 14.01 -15.79 -10.79
CA GLY A 117 14.83 -16.53 -11.75
C GLY A 117 14.86 -18.04 -11.52
N GLN A 118 14.64 -18.50 -10.28
CA GLN A 118 14.81 -19.91 -9.90
C GLN A 118 13.77 -20.38 -8.90
N LYS A 119 13.51 -21.68 -8.89
CA LYS A 119 12.66 -22.32 -7.88
C LYS A 119 13.31 -22.26 -6.49
N SER A 120 12.50 -22.05 -5.46
CA SER A 120 12.91 -22.10 -4.05
C SER A 120 11.69 -22.31 -3.14
N ALA A 121 11.92 -22.79 -1.92
CA ALA A 121 10.88 -22.88 -0.90
C ALA A 121 10.18 -21.54 -0.64
N ALA A 122 10.94 -20.45 -0.65
CA ALA A 122 10.42 -19.10 -0.45
C ALA A 122 9.47 -18.70 -1.59
N LEU A 123 9.85 -18.96 -2.85
CA LEU A 123 8.98 -18.74 -4.00
C LEU A 123 7.69 -19.57 -3.90
N CYS A 124 7.79 -20.82 -3.48
CA CYS A 124 6.64 -21.70 -3.35
C CYS A 124 5.68 -21.27 -2.25
N ARG A 125 6.15 -20.70 -1.15
CA ARG A 125 5.28 -20.05 -0.15
C ARG A 125 4.54 -18.84 -0.73
N THR A 126 5.25 -17.99 -1.48
CA THR A 126 4.65 -16.84 -2.18
C THR A 126 3.55 -17.28 -3.15
N ILE A 127 3.86 -18.22 -4.05
CA ILE A 127 2.91 -18.78 -5.02
C ILE A 127 1.72 -19.42 -4.29
N THR A 128 1.97 -20.29 -3.31
CA THR A 128 0.91 -20.98 -2.58
C THR A 128 -0.05 -20.01 -1.89
N SER A 129 0.48 -18.98 -1.21
CA SER A 129 -0.34 -17.97 -0.55
C SER A 129 -1.20 -17.18 -1.55
N ALA A 130 -0.64 -16.80 -2.70
CA ALA A 130 -1.38 -16.13 -3.77
C ALA A 130 -2.51 -17.00 -4.33
N LEU A 131 -2.23 -18.27 -4.63
CA LEU A 131 -3.22 -19.20 -5.19
C LEU A 131 -4.34 -19.51 -4.18
N ILE A 132 -4.02 -19.79 -2.92
CA ILE A 132 -5.03 -20.01 -1.86
C ILE A 132 -5.98 -18.82 -1.73
N LEU A 133 -5.46 -17.60 -1.87
CA LEU A 133 -6.22 -16.35 -1.79
C LEU A 133 -6.90 -15.96 -3.11
N ASN A 134 -6.84 -16.80 -4.14
CA ASN A 134 -7.45 -16.59 -5.45
C ASN A 134 -6.94 -15.34 -6.19
N TYR A 135 -5.66 -14.98 -6.00
CA TYR A 135 -4.99 -14.04 -6.89
C TYR A 135 -4.92 -14.60 -8.32
N PRO A 136 -4.80 -13.74 -9.35
CA PRO A 136 -4.53 -14.20 -10.71
C PRO A 136 -3.27 -15.09 -10.72
N PRO A 137 -3.22 -16.14 -11.57
CA PRO A 137 -2.04 -16.97 -11.71
C PRO A 137 -0.78 -16.10 -11.89
N PRO A 138 0.21 -16.22 -10.99
CA PRO A 138 1.39 -15.37 -11.03
C PRO A 138 2.14 -15.52 -12.34
N THR A 139 2.73 -14.43 -12.84
CA THR A 139 3.68 -14.46 -13.94
C THR A 139 5.10 -14.34 -13.39
N LEU A 140 5.88 -15.41 -13.54
CA LEU A 140 7.29 -15.43 -13.16
C LEU A 140 8.13 -14.79 -14.27
N VAL A 141 8.65 -13.59 -14.02
CA VAL A 141 9.56 -12.93 -14.97
C VAL A 141 11.00 -13.38 -14.73
N GLN A 142 11.73 -13.60 -15.83
CA GLN A 142 13.10 -14.14 -15.85
C GLN A 142 13.24 -15.59 -15.32
N TYR A 143 12.14 -16.33 -15.17
CA TYR A 143 12.20 -17.72 -14.72
C TYR A 143 12.99 -18.62 -15.67
N GLY A 144 13.83 -19.49 -15.10
CA GLY A 144 14.68 -20.42 -15.84
C GLY A 144 15.90 -19.77 -16.50
N ARG A 145 16.05 -18.45 -16.41
CA ARG A 145 17.23 -17.72 -16.86
C ARG A 145 18.30 -17.81 -15.78
N LYS A 146 19.47 -18.33 -16.14
CA LYS A 146 20.66 -18.30 -15.28
C LYS A 146 21.61 -17.24 -15.81
N LEU A 147 21.97 -16.29 -14.94
CA LEU A 147 23.05 -15.38 -15.24
C LEU A 147 24.40 -16.13 -15.15
N PRO A 148 25.45 -15.68 -15.87
CA PRO A 148 26.76 -16.31 -15.82
C PRO A 148 27.31 -16.43 -14.40
N ASP A 149 28.10 -17.48 -14.15
CA ASP A 149 28.82 -17.63 -12.88
C ASP A 149 29.72 -16.42 -12.64
N GLY A 150 29.64 -15.83 -11.44
CA GLY A 150 30.35 -14.59 -11.10
C GLY A 150 29.57 -13.30 -11.37
N SER A 151 28.31 -13.37 -11.81
CA SER A 151 27.44 -12.19 -11.93
C SER A 151 27.30 -11.44 -10.60
N SER A 152 27.36 -10.11 -10.68
CA SER A 152 27.27 -9.22 -9.52
C SER A 152 25.82 -9.01 -9.08
N GLU A 153 25.63 -8.52 -7.85
CA GLU A 153 24.30 -8.10 -7.35
C GLU A 153 23.62 -7.08 -8.29
N TYR A 154 24.42 -6.19 -8.89
CA TYR A 154 23.96 -5.25 -9.91
C TYR A 154 23.37 -5.96 -11.13
N ASP A 155 24.02 -7.02 -11.63
CA ASP A 155 23.54 -7.76 -12.82
C ASP A 155 22.19 -8.44 -12.55
N TYR A 156 22.01 -9.06 -11.38
CA TYR A 156 20.73 -9.62 -10.95
C TYR A 156 19.64 -8.55 -10.83
N MET A 157 19.99 -7.38 -10.29
CA MET A 157 19.07 -6.26 -10.16
C MET A 157 18.67 -5.70 -11.54
N VAL A 158 19.59 -5.52 -12.47
CA VAL A 158 19.30 -5.11 -13.86
C VAL A 158 18.40 -6.14 -14.54
N ASP A 159 18.73 -7.42 -14.42
CA ASP A 159 17.96 -8.52 -15.03
C ASP A 159 16.52 -8.55 -14.51
N ARG A 160 16.33 -8.33 -13.20
CA ARG A 160 15.02 -8.20 -12.55
C ARG A 160 14.20 -7.05 -13.13
N ILE A 161 14.75 -5.83 -13.15
CA ILE A 161 14.05 -4.63 -13.63
C ILE A 161 13.72 -4.78 -15.12
N THR A 162 14.66 -5.33 -15.90
CA THR A 162 14.47 -5.59 -17.32
C THR A 162 13.32 -6.57 -17.56
N GLY A 163 13.24 -7.64 -16.74
CA GLY A 163 12.14 -8.59 -16.79
C GLY A 163 10.78 -7.95 -16.51
N ILE A 164 10.70 -7.07 -15.51
CA ILE A 164 9.48 -6.32 -15.18
C ILE A 164 9.09 -5.39 -16.33
N TYR A 165 10.04 -4.59 -16.81
CA TYR A 165 9.78 -3.64 -17.90
C TYR A 165 9.33 -4.37 -19.17
N ASN A 166 10.00 -5.46 -19.54
CA ASN A 166 9.64 -6.24 -20.71
C ASN A 166 8.24 -6.86 -20.58
N PHE A 167 7.86 -7.30 -19.37
CA PHE A 167 6.51 -7.77 -19.12
C PHE A 167 5.48 -6.65 -19.35
N LEU A 168 5.74 -5.45 -18.83
CA LEU A 168 4.84 -4.31 -18.97
C LEU A 168 4.75 -3.80 -20.41
N GLU A 169 5.87 -3.83 -21.16
CA GLU A 169 5.97 -3.19 -22.46
C GLU A 169 5.65 -4.10 -23.65
N TYR A 170 6.14 -5.35 -23.62
CA TYR A 170 6.16 -6.21 -24.79
C TYR A 170 5.18 -7.39 -24.70
N THR A 171 4.45 -7.53 -23.59
CA THR A 171 3.51 -8.64 -23.41
C THR A 171 2.17 -8.33 -24.10
N PRO A 172 1.76 -9.08 -25.14
CA PRO A 172 0.64 -8.69 -26.00
C PRO A 172 -0.74 -8.60 -25.30
N HIS A 173 -0.94 -9.36 -24.23
CA HIS A 173 -2.21 -9.42 -23.50
C HIS A 173 -2.28 -8.45 -22.31
N VAL A 174 -1.20 -7.73 -21.99
CA VAL A 174 -1.19 -6.68 -20.97
C VAL A 174 -1.57 -5.37 -21.63
N ARG A 175 -2.70 -4.79 -21.24
CA ARG A 175 -3.19 -3.52 -21.76
C ARG A 175 -2.81 -2.38 -20.81
N ASP A 176 -2.65 -1.18 -21.36
CA ASP A 176 -2.32 0.03 -20.59
C ASP A 176 -3.25 0.28 -19.38
N GLY A 177 -4.53 -0.05 -19.51
CA GLY A 177 -5.54 0.13 -18.45
C GLY A 177 -5.58 -0.98 -17.40
N ASP A 178 -4.88 -2.09 -17.61
CA ASP A 178 -4.87 -3.25 -16.70
C ASP A 178 -4.13 -2.92 -15.41
N PHE A 179 -4.59 -3.50 -14.30
CA PHE A 179 -3.93 -3.38 -13.02
C PHE A 179 -2.82 -4.42 -12.94
N VAL A 180 -1.64 -4.02 -12.48
CA VAL A 180 -0.52 -4.92 -12.26
C VAL A 180 -0.04 -4.75 -10.83
N LEU A 181 0.00 -5.86 -10.09
CA LEU A 181 0.70 -5.97 -8.81
C LEU A 181 2.04 -6.63 -9.08
N ILE A 182 3.13 -5.89 -8.88
CA ILE A 182 4.47 -6.44 -8.88
C ILE A 182 4.83 -6.68 -7.41
N ALA A 183 5.26 -7.89 -7.08
CA ALA A 183 5.68 -8.27 -5.73
C ALA A 183 6.98 -9.08 -5.80
N ASP A 184 7.79 -9.04 -4.73
CA ASP A 184 9.00 -9.86 -4.70
C ASP A 184 8.62 -11.35 -4.67
N GLY A 185 9.24 -12.15 -5.54
CA GLY A 185 8.94 -13.57 -5.65
C GLY A 185 9.35 -14.38 -4.43
N TYR A 186 10.36 -13.93 -3.68
CA TYR A 186 10.92 -14.70 -2.56
C TYR A 186 10.48 -14.20 -1.19
N ASP A 187 10.11 -12.92 -1.10
CA ASP A 187 10.06 -12.20 0.18
C ASP A 187 8.66 -11.62 0.48
N VAL A 188 7.59 -12.26 -0.01
CA VAL A 188 6.21 -11.80 0.19
C VAL A 188 5.28 -12.93 0.62
N PHE A 189 4.44 -12.68 1.62
CA PHE A 189 3.26 -13.50 1.92
C PHE A 189 1.97 -12.72 1.67
N PHE A 190 1.04 -13.34 0.95
CA PHE A 190 -0.30 -12.79 0.78
C PHE A 190 -1.16 -13.18 1.98
N GLN A 191 -1.84 -12.21 2.59
CA GLN A 191 -2.71 -12.42 3.75
C GLN A 191 -4.20 -12.31 3.40
N LEU A 192 -4.56 -11.38 2.52
CA LEU A 192 -5.95 -11.07 2.17
C LEU A 192 -6.24 -11.23 0.67
N PRO A 193 -7.48 -11.55 0.26
CA PRO A 193 -7.88 -11.74 -1.13
C PRO A 193 -7.69 -10.49 -2.02
N PRO A 194 -7.54 -10.65 -3.35
CA PRO A 194 -7.26 -9.56 -4.28
C PRO A 194 -8.38 -8.50 -4.34
N GLU A 195 -9.64 -8.88 -4.11
CA GLU A 195 -10.77 -7.95 -4.07
C GLU A 195 -10.59 -6.90 -2.96
N VAL A 196 -10.09 -7.33 -1.80
CA VAL A 196 -9.80 -6.43 -0.66
C VAL A 196 -8.64 -5.51 -1.00
N LEU A 197 -7.57 -6.06 -1.61
CA LEU A 197 -6.40 -5.30 -2.02
C LEU A 197 -6.76 -4.21 -3.04
N ILE A 198 -7.52 -4.56 -4.10
CA ILE A 198 -7.95 -3.63 -5.14
C ILE A 198 -8.87 -2.55 -4.57
N GLN A 199 -9.87 -2.94 -3.76
CA GLN A 199 -10.79 -2.00 -3.15
C GLN A 199 -10.05 -0.98 -2.28
N ARG A 200 -9.09 -1.43 -1.48
CA ARG A 200 -8.28 -0.55 -0.63
C ARG A 200 -7.35 0.35 -1.45
N PHE A 201 -6.72 -0.17 -2.49
CA PHE A 201 -5.88 0.61 -3.40
C PHE A 201 -6.67 1.78 -4.00
N GLN A 202 -7.84 1.51 -4.57
CA GLN A 202 -8.69 2.54 -5.16
C GLN A 202 -9.19 3.56 -4.13
N ASN A 203 -9.49 3.12 -2.90
CA ASN A 203 -9.88 4.02 -1.81
C ASN A 203 -8.73 4.94 -1.39
N ILE A 204 -7.51 4.41 -1.24
CA ILE A 204 -6.32 5.20 -0.92
C ILE A 204 -6.07 6.25 -2.00
N LEU A 205 -6.13 5.86 -3.28
CA LEU A 205 -5.99 6.80 -4.39
C LEU A 205 -7.06 7.89 -4.35
N ARG A 206 -8.33 7.55 -4.09
CA ARG A 206 -9.41 8.54 -3.99
C ARG A 206 -9.19 9.52 -2.85
N GLU A 207 -8.77 9.03 -1.68
CA GLU A 207 -8.46 9.84 -0.50
C GLU A 207 -7.28 10.79 -0.77
N ASP A 208 -6.20 10.28 -1.34
CA ASP A 208 -4.98 11.06 -1.60
C ASP A 208 -5.14 12.03 -2.78
N ASN A 209 -5.84 11.62 -3.85
CA ASN A 209 -6.14 12.51 -4.97
C ASN A 209 -7.06 13.66 -4.55
N ALA A 210 -7.99 13.45 -3.61
CA ALA A 210 -8.76 14.53 -3.02
C ALA A 210 -7.88 15.53 -2.25
N LYS A 211 -6.88 15.04 -1.49
CA LYS A 211 -5.89 15.90 -0.79
C LYS A 211 -5.03 16.68 -1.79
N LEU A 212 -4.52 16.01 -2.83
CA LEU A 212 -3.73 16.66 -3.89
C LEU A 212 -4.55 17.73 -4.63
N ARG A 213 -5.81 17.44 -4.95
CA ARG A 213 -6.72 18.41 -5.57
C ARG A 213 -6.92 19.63 -4.69
N LYS A 214 -7.14 19.43 -3.38
CA LYS A 214 -7.30 20.51 -2.41
C LYS A 214 -6.02 21.35 -2.29
N LYS A 215 -4.85 20.70 -2.33
CA LYS A 215 -3.53 21.33 -2.13
C LYS A 215 -3.03 22.10 -3.36
N TYR A 216 -3.21 21.56 -4.56
CA TYR A 216 -2.60 22.10 -5.79
C TYR A 216 -3.61 22.69 -6.79
N GLY A 217 -4.89 22.35 -6.65
CA GLY A 217 -5.98 22.85 -7.48
C GLY A 217 -6.08 22.16 -8.85
N LEU A 218 -6.80 22.83 -9.75
CA LEU A 218 -7.06 22.40 -11.12
C LEU A 218 -6.21 23.21 -12.11
N ALA A 219 -5.92 22.62 -13.27
CA ALA A 219 -5.35 23.30 -14.42
C ALA A 219 -6.34 23.23 -15.60
N LYS A 220 -6.37 24.29 -16.41
CA LYS A 220 -7.04 24.27 -17.71
C LYS A 220 -6.05 23.77 -18.75
N GLU A 221 -6.38 22.70 -19.44
CA GLU A 221 -5.59 22.25 -20.57
C GLU A 221 -6.03 22.99 -21.83
N TYR A 222 -5.06 23.48 -22.60
CA TYR A 222 -5.31 24.03 -23.93
C TYR A 222 -4.84 23.00 -24.94
N HIS A 223 -5.76 22.26 -25.57
CA HIS A 223 -5.42 21.34 -26.65
C HIS A 223 -5.19 22.13 -27.95
N PRO A 224 -3.95 22.26 -28.46
CA PRO A 224 -3.71 22.99 -29.70
C PRO A 224 -4.41 22.39 -30.92
N TYR A 225 -4.76 21.09 -30.87
CA TYR A 225 -5.37 20.34 -31.97
C TYR A 225 -6.89 20.08 -31.81
N ARG A 226 -7.49 20.43 -30.65
CA ARG A 226 -8.95 20.38 -30.41
C ARG A 226 -9.42 21.75 -29.94
N LYS A 227 -9.68 22.66 -30.88
CA LYS A 227 -10.35 23.93 -30.58
C LYS A 227 -11.73 23.64 -29.96
N GLY A 228 -11.94 24.03 -28.71
CA GLY A 228 -13.27 24.06 -28.07
C GLY A 228 -13.51 23.14 -26.87
N LEU A 229 -12.58 22.22 -26.52
CA LEU A 229 -12.64 21.49 -25.25
C LEU A 229 -11.65 22.12 -24.25
N GLU A 230 -12.11 23.10 -23.46
CA GLU A 230 -11.40 23.47 -22.22
C GLU A 230 -11.68 22.38 -21.18
N GLU A 231 -10.81 21.38 -21.08
CA GLU A 231 -10.93 20.39 -20.01
C GLU A 231 -10.20 20.89 -18.76
N THR A 232 -10.92 20.94 -17.63
CA THR A 232 -10.33 21.23 -16.33
C THR A 232 -9.84 19.93 -15.71
N LEU A 233 -8.52 19.73 -15.71
CA LEU A 233 -7.89 18.56 -15.13
C LEU A 233 -7.33 18.87 -13.74
N GLN A 234 -7.33 17.86 -12.89
CA GLN A 234 -6.54 17.91 -11.66
C GLN A 234 -5.07 18.01 -12.03
N LYS A 235 -4.32 18.89 -11.35
CA LYS A 235 -2.88 19.00 -11.58
C LYS A 235 -2.21 17.67 -11.24
N TYR A 236 -2.02 17.39 -9.95
CA TYR A 236 -1.28 16.19 -9.56
C TYR A 236 -2.23 15.08 -9.11
N SER A 237 -1.99 13.86 -9.58
CA SER A 237 -2.72 12.66 -9.16
C SER A 237 -1.76 11.54 -8.83
N GLN A 238 -1.95 10.90 -7.69
CA GLN A 238 -1.39 9.60 -7.35
C GLN A 238 -2.11 8.51 -8.14
N ARG A 239 -1.34 7.59 -8.71
CA ARG A 239 -1.80 6.54 -9.63
C ARG A 239 -1.16 5.19 -9.31
N VAL A 240 0.04 5.22 -8.72
CA VAL A 240 0.82 4.06 -8.32
C VAL A 240 1.08 4.12 -6.82
N LEU A 241 0.95 2.98 -6.14
CA LEU A 241 1.20 2.87 -4.71
C LEU A 241 2.34 1.87 -4.45
N PHE A 242 3.35 2.31 -3.72
CA PHE A 242 4.45 1.50 -3.20
C PHE A 242 4.29 1.24 -1.70
N ALA A 243 5.05 0.29 -1.15
CA ALA A 243 5.19 0.16 0.30
C ALA A 243 5.86 1.40 0.92
N ALA A 244 5.43 1.75 2.14
CA ALA A 244 6.11 2.73 2.96
C ALA A 244 7.07 2.05 3.94
N GLY A 245 8.22 2.67 4.20
CA GLY A 245 9.18 2.27 5.21
C GLY A 245 9.48 3.39 6.20
N LYS A 246 10.09 2.99 7.32
CA LYS A 246 10.51 3.86 8.43
C LYS A 246 11.92 4.43 8.31
N GLU A 247 12.60 4.13 7.21
CA GLU A 247 13.95 4.60 6.95
C GLU A 247 14.09 4.98 5.49
N CYS A 248 14.76 6.10 5.23
CA CYS A 248 15.12 6.48 3.87
C CYS A 248 16.24 5.60 3.31
N PHE A 249 16.52 5.71 2.01
CA PHE A 249 17.73 5.15 1.43
C PHE A 249 18.98 5.65 2.19
N PRO A 250 19.92 4.77 2.55
CA PRO A 250 21.09 5.14 3.36
C PRO A 250 22.01 6.10 2.61
N ASN A 251 22.77 6.92 3.35
CA ASN A 251 23.78 7.86 2.82
C ASN A 251 23.26 8.98 1.88
N ILE A 252 21.95 9.19 1.79
CA ILE A 252 21.37 10.30 1.00
C ILE A 252 20.40 11.17 1.82
N THR A 253 20.62 11.31 3.13
CA THR A 253 19.68 11.97 4.05
C THR A 253 19.29 13.41 3.67
N ALA A 254 20.14 14.13 2.95
CA ALA A 254 19.87 15.48 2.45
C ALA A 254 19.25 15.52 1.03
N ASP A 255 19.09 14.37 0.37
CA ASP A 255 18.49 14.27 -0.96
C ASP A 255 16.97 14.53 -0.92
N ALA A 256 16.43 14.94 -2.06
CA ALA A 256 15.00 15.15 -2.22
C ALA A 256 14.18 13.92 -1.82
N GLY A 257 14.67 12.71 -2.13
CA GLY A 257 14.04 11.43 -1.78
C GLY A 257 13.87 11.19 -0.28
N CYS A 258 14.61 11.90 0.58
CA CYS A 258 14.49 11.78 2.03
C CYS A 258 13.79 12.96 2.69
N VAL A 259 14.04 14.17 2.19
CA VAL A 259 13.62 15.42 2.84
C VAL A 259 12.26 15.89 2.33
N THR A 260 12.00 15.75 1.03
CA THR A 260 10.88 16.41 0.34
C THR A 260 9.63 15.54 0.27
N VAL A 261 9.74 14.27 0.67
CA VAL A 261 8.62 13.34 0.76
C VAL A 261 7.55 13.83 1.76
N PRO A 262 6.27 13.50 1.55
CA PRO A 262 5.19 13.95 2.42
C PRO A 262 5.34 13.36 3.82
N GLN A 263 4.78 14.04 4.82
CA GLN A 263 4.70 13.48 6.16
C GLN A 263 3.73 12.29 6.18
N SER A 264 4.00 11.32 7.05
CA SER A 264 3.11 10.18 7.28
C SER A 264 1.71 10.64 7.68
N SER A 265 0.67 9.95 7.19
CA SER A 265 -0.72 10.18 7.63
C SER A 265 -0.98 9.72 9.06
N LEU A 266 -0.06 8.94 9.66
CA LEU A 266 -0.18 8.53 11.04
C LEU A 266 -0.12 9.73 12.01
N PRO A 267 -0.86 9.65 13.13
CA PRO A 267 -0.73 10.55 14.27
C PRO A 267 0.72 11.02 14.56
N PRO A 268 1.00 12.33 14.75
CA PRO A 268 2.35 12.81 15.12
C PRO A 268 2.92 12.23 16.43
N ASP A 269 2.07 11.62 17.24
CA ASP A 269 2.36 10.91 18.48
C ASP A 269 2.09 9.41 18.36
N ALA A 270 2.13 8.81 17.15
CA ALA A 270 1.79 7.40 16.92
C ALA A 270 2.56 6.42 17.84
N TYR A 271 3.78 6.77 18.26
CA TYR A 271 4.65 6.03 19.18
C TYR A 271 4.90 6.81 20.49
N GLY A 272 3.98 7.69 20.89
CA GLY A 272 4.15 8.58 22.03
C GLY A 272 5.12 9.72 21.77
N TRP A 273 5.69 10.27 22.84
CA TRP A 273 6.62 11.40 22.79
C TRP A 273 7.95 11.10 22.08
N LYS A 274 8.26 9.82 21.81
CA LYS A 274 9.46 9.37 21.09
C LYS A 274 9.25 9.23 19.57
N THR A 275 8.04 9.52 19.08
CA THR A 275 7.72 9.43 17.65
C THR A 275 8.71 10.24 16.82
N ASP A 276 9.28 9.62 15.78
CA ASP A 276 10.25 10.22 14.84
C ASP A 276 11.58 10.71 15.46
N ILE A 277 11.86 10.40 16.74
CA ILE A 277 13.07 10.86 17.46
C ILE A 277 13.99 9.68 17.84
N HIS A 278 13.48 8.46 17.86
CA HIS A 278 14.24 7.31 18.35
C HIS A 278 15.44 6.96 17.44
N PRO A 279 16.67 6.80 17.99
CA PRO A 279 17.89 6.60 17.19
C PRO A 279 17.84 5.37 16.27
N ASP A 280 17.32 4.24 16.76
CA ASP A 280 17.21 3.01 15.94
C ASP A 280 16.21 3.13 14.77
N GLY A 281 15.34 4.14 14.78
CA GLY A 281 14.32 4.38 13.75
C GLY A 281 13.06 3.52 13.88
N HIS A 282 12.97 2.60 14.83
CA HIS A 282 11.80 1.73 15.01
C HIS A 282 10.54 2.47 15.52
N LEU A 283 10.67 3.68 16.09
CA LEU A 283 9.53 4.53 16.47
C LEU A 283 9.29 5.67 15.46
N THR A 284 9.77 5.50 14.23
CA THR A 284 9.54 6.47 13.15
C THR A 284 8.26 6.12 12.42
N ARG A 285 7.47 7.11 12.06
CA ARG A 285 6.30 6.91 11.21
C ARG A 285 6.77 6.62 9.78
N PRO A 286 6.25 5.57 9.12
CA PRO A 286 6.65 5.23 7.77
C PRO A 286 6.21 6.35 6.81
N ARG A 287 7.11 6.74 5.91
CA ARG A 287 6.87 7.76 4.87
C ARG A 287 7.77 7.66 3.65
N TRP A 288 8.87 6.92 3.76
CA TRP A 288 9.81 6.75 2.65
C TRP A 288 9.36 5.58 1.80
N LEU A 289 9.58 5.69 0.49
CA LEU A 289 9.28 4.62 -0.45
C LEU A 289 10.19 3.42 -0.16
N LYS A 290 9.60 2.23 -0.10
CA LYS A 290 10.33 0.96 -0.08
C LYS A 290 10.00 0.14 -1.33
N PRO A 291 11.01 -0.26 -2.13
CA PRO A 291 10.80 -1.15 -3.26
C PRO A 291 10.35 -2.54 -2.82
N GLY A 292 9.89 -3.33 -3.78
CA GLY A 292 9.30 -4.65 -3.56
C GLY A 292 7.88 -4.65 -4.11
N PRO A 293 6.85 -4.61 -3.24
CA PRO A 293 5.47 -4.56 -3.69
C PRO A 293 5.05 -3.18 -4.21
N VAL A 294 4.45 -3.17 -5.40
CA VAL A 294 3.85 -1.99 -6.03
C VAL A 294 2.61 -2.37 -6.83
N ILE A 295 1.58 -1.54 -6.77
CA ILE A 295 0.37 -1.68 -7.58
C ILE A 295 0.07 -0.38 -8.34
N GLY A 296 -0.34 -0.52 -9.61
CA GLY A 296 -0.75 0.58 -10.47
C GLY A 296 -1.34 0.06 -11.78
N GLN A 297 -1.73 0.96 -12.70
CA GLN A 297 -2.05 0.52 -14.06
C GLN A 297 -0.74 0.21 -14.83
N ALA A 298 -0.81 -0.70 -15.79
CA ALA A 298 0.35 -1.11 -16.60
C ALA A 298 1.01 0.10 -17.28
N ALA A 299 0.20 1.03 -17.81
CA ALA A 299 0.66 2.29 -18.37
C ALA A 299 1.51 3.12 -17.40
N ASP A 300 1.08 3.23 -16.13
CA ASP A 300 1.77 4.03 -15.12
C ASP A 300 3.10 3.38 -14.74
N LEU A 301 3.08 2.06 -14.52
CA LEU A 301 4.26 1.29 -14.15
C LEU A 301 5.29 1.24 -15.28
N LYS A 302 4.86 1.14 -16.53
CA LYS A 302 5.74 1.17 -17.71
C LYS A 302 6.60 2.45 -17.73
N LEU A 303 5.99 3.60 -17.45
CA LEU A 303 6.72 4.88 -17.37
C LEU A 303 7.73 4.91 -16.23
N ILE A 304 7.36 4.35 -15.06
CA ILE A 304 8.26 4.30 -13.90
C ILE A 304 9.44 3.37 -14.19
N TYR A 305 9.19 2.14 -14.63
CA TYR A 305 10.23 1.15 -14.85
C TYR A 305 11.13 1.49 -16.05
N ALA A 306 10.62 2.20 -17.07
CA ALA A 306 11.46 2.78 -18.12
C ALA A 306 12.49 3.77 -17.55
N GLU A 307 12.06 4.68 -16.67
CA GLU A 307 12.96 5.65 -16.05
C GLU A 307 13.94 4.99 -15.06
N VAL A 308 13.49 3.97 -14.32
CA VAL A 308 14.38 3.18 -13.46
C VAL A 308 15.45 2.48 -14.29
N LEU A 309 15.11 1.84 -15.41
CA LEU A 309 16.10 1.23 -16.30
C LEU A 309 17.11 2.25 -16.81
N ARG A 310 16.64 3.40 -17.32
CA ARG A 310 17.50 4.49 -17.77
C ARG A 310 18.46 4.95 -16.68
N PHE A 311 17.96 5.11 -15.44
CA PHE A 311 18.79 5.52 -14.31
C PHE A 311 19.86 4.49 -13.96
N VAL A 312 19.49 3.21 -13.95
CA VAL A 312 20.36 2.09 -13.59
C VAL A 312 21.47 1.87 -14.62
N GLU A 313 21.18 2.08 -15.91
CA GLU A 313 22.16 2.03 -17.00
C GLU A 313 23.22 3.13 -16.85
N GLU A 314 22.81 4.33 -16.43
CA GLU A 314 23.69 5.48 -16.19
C GLU A 314 24.47 5.38 -14.87
N ASN A 315 23.90 4.73 -13.85
CA ASN A 315 24.45 4.67 -12.49
C ASN A 315 24.70 3.22 -12.07
N ARG A 316 25.86 2.68 -12.47
CA ARG A 316 26.27 1.31 -12.14
C ARG A 316 26.66 1.14 -10.68
N HIS A 317 25.65 0.95 -9.82
CA HIS A 317 25.85 0.66 -8.41
C HIS A 317 24.81 -0.35 -7.91
N ASN A 318 25.17 -1.13 -6.89
CA ASN A 318 24.23 -2.03 -6.23
C ASN A 318 23.06 -1.20 -5.65
N ARG A 319 21.84 -1.74 -5.71
CA ARG A 319 20.61 -1.07 -5.24
C ARG A 319 20.32 0.27 -5.93
N SER A 320 20.82 0.45 -7.16
CA SER A 320 20.54 1.65 -7.97
C SER A 320 19.06 1.77 -8.33
N ASP A 321 18.30 0.68 -8.33
CA ASP A 321 16.84 0.66 -8.47
C ASP A 321 16.12 1.30 -7.29
N TYR A 322 16.50 0.95 -6.06
CA TYR A 322 15.99 1.56 -4.85
C TYR A 322 16.36 3.05 -4.80
N LEU A 323 17.60 3.39 -5.18
CA LEU A 323 18.03 4.78 -5.27
C LEU A 323 17.21 5.55 -6.33
N ALA A 324 16.99 4.96 -7.51
CA ALA A 324 16.22 5.55 -8.60
C ALA A 324 14.79 5.88 -8.13
N LEU A 325 14.07 4.88 -7.61
CA LEU A 325 12.71 5.05 -7.11
C LEU A 325 12.63 6.09 -5.98
N THR A 326 13.61 6.10 -5.07
CA THR A 326 13.71 7.09 -3.99
C THR A 326 13.86 8.51 -4.55
N GLN A 327 14.78 8.70 -5.49
CA GLN A 327 15.01 10.01 -6.10
C GLN A 327 13.84 10.46 -6.98
N MET A 328 13.20 9.55 -7.71
CA MET A 328 12.01 9.83 -8.52
C MET A 328 10.88 10.35 -7.63
N TYR A 329 10.55 9.61 -6.55
CA TYR A 329 9.51 10.01 -5.61
C TYR A 329 9.80 11.36 -4.95
N GLY A 330 11.04 11.59 -4.49
CA GLY A 330 11.42 12.88 -3.91
C GLY A 330 11.37 14.03 -4.91
N ARG A 331 11.92 13.86 -6.12
CA ARG A 331 11.92 14.92 -7.14
C ARG A 331 10.51 15.27 -7.60
N GLN A 332 9.60 14.29 -7.67
CA GLN A 332 8.18 14.52 -7.90
C GLN A 332 7.61 15.50 -6.86
N GLU A 333 7.77 15.18 -5.57
CA GLU A 333 7.24 16.03 -4.49
C GLU A 333 7.92 17.39 -4.41
N TYR A 334 9.21 17.46 -4.70
CA TYR A 334 9.95 18.71 -4.82
C TYR A 334 9.35 19.61 -5.92
N VAL A 335 9.11 19.06 -7.12
CA VAL A 335 8.50 19.80 -8.24
C VAL A 335 7.07 20.25 -7.90
N ARG A 336 6.28 19.38 -7.26
CA ARG A 336 4.94 19.72 -6.76
C ARG A 336 5.01 20.92 -5.78
N GLU A 337 5.94 20.90 -4.83
CA GLU A 337 6.13 21.98 -3.85
C GLU A 337 6.61 23.29 -4.50
N LEU A 338 7.47 23.23 -5.52
CA LEU A 338 7.85 24.42 -6.28
C LEU A 338 6.65 25.09 -6.96
N GLU A 339 5.75 24.30 -7.56
CA GLU A 339 4.52 24.83 -8.15
C GLU A 339 3.57 25.39 -7.07
N ARG A 340 3.47 24.72 -5.92
CA ARG A 340 2.67 25.22 -4.77
C ARG A 340 3.17 26.56 -4.28
N ARG A 341 4.48 26.75 -4.10
CA ARG A 341 5.08 28.03 -3.66
C ARG A 341 4.80 29.16 -4.62
N ARG A 342 4.70 28.85 -5.91
CA ARG A 342 4.32 29.81 -6.96
C ARG A 342 2.85 30.21 -6.85
N SER A 343 1.94 29.27 -6.62
CA SER A 343 0.50 29.52 -6.57
C SER A 343 -0.02 29.97 -5.20
N THR A 344 0.74 29.75 -4.12
CA THR A 344 0.30 30.03 -2.74
C THR A 344 0.57 31.49 -2.37
N ASN A 345 -0.38 32.09 -1.64
CA ASN A 345 -0.17 33.39 -1.03
C ASN A 345 0.79 33.28 0.17
N TRP A 346 1.89 34.03 0.12
CA TRP A 346 2.94 34.00 1.15
C TRP A 346 2.40 34.29 2.57
N PHE A 347 1.42 35.19 2.70
CA PHE A 347 0.86 35.57 3.99
C PHE A 347 0.03 34.42 4.58
N GLN A 348 -0.78 33.77 3.74
CA GLN A 348 -1.58 32.60 4.14
C GLN A 348 -0.68 31.44 4.58
N GLU A 349 0.39 31.18 3.83
CA GLU A 349 1.39 30.17 4.18
C GLU A 349 2.09 30.49 5.50
N TRP A 350 2.47 31.75 5.73
CA TRP A 350 3.07 32.18 6.99
C TRP A 350 2.12 31.96 8.17
N VAL A 351 0.83 32.29 8.02
CA VAL A 351 -0.20 32.01 9.03
C VAL A 351 -0.32 30.50 9.27
N TYR A 352 -0.42 29.69 8.22
CA TYR A 352 -0.55 28.24 8.32
C TYR A 352 0.64 27.59 9.04
N ARG A 353 1.86 28.08 8.80
CA ARG A 353 3.04 27.65 9.53
C ARG A 353 2.99 28.03 11.01
N LEU A 354 2.54 29.25 11.32
CA LEU A 354 2.43 29.73 12.70
C LEU A 354 1.44 28.90 13.52
N ILE A 355 0.32 28.50 12.92
CA ILE A 355 -0.74 27.70 13.57
C ILE A 355 -0.55 26.18 13.42
N GLY A 356 0.52 25.73 12.74
CA GLY A 356 0.85 24.31 12.59
C GLY A 356 -0.04 23.50 11.64
N ILE A 357 -0.72 24.14 10.68
CA ILE A 357 -1.63 23.50 9.71
C ILE A 357 -1.03 23.56 8.29
N SER A 358 0.27 23.76 8.18
CA SER A 358 0.95 23.86 6.89
C SER A 358 1.23 22.48 6.30
N ASP A 359 0.63 22.18 5.15
CA ASP A 359 0.88 20.96 4.37
C ASP A 359 2.14 21.06 3.46
N ALA A 360 2.98 22.07 3.66
CA ALA A 360 4.19 22.30 2.86
C ALA A 360 5.19 21.16 2.97
N ALA A 361 5.74 20.73 1.83
CA ALA A 361 6.87 19.82 1.85
C ALA A 361 8.14 20.57 2.31
N ASN A 362 9.02 19.86 3.02
CA ASN A 362 10.31 20.43 3.37
C ASN A 362 11.23 20.42 2.15
N VAL A 363 11.68 21.59 1.73
CA VAL A 363 12.64 21.75 0.63
C VAL A 363 13.84 22.61 1.02
N THR A 364 14.01 22.90 2.32
CA THR A 364 15.14 23.71 2.80
C THR A 364 16.44 22.93 2.65
N GLY A 365 17.45 23.55 2.03
CA GLY A 365 18.76 22.92 1.81
C GLY A 365 18.77 21.84 0.73
N VAL A 366 17.65 21.64 0.01
CA VAL A 366 17.53 20.64 -1.06
C VAL A 366 17.49 21.34 -2.42
N ASN A 367 18.41 20.97 -3.31
CA ASN A 367 18.44 21.47 -4.68
C ASN A 367 18.78 20.31 -5.64
N PRO A 368 17.81 19.44 -5.95
CA PRO A 368 18.05 18.35 -6.88
C PRO A 368 18.30 18.90 -8.29
N ARG A 369 19.13 18.21 -9.08
CA ARG A 369 19.34 18.58 -10.48
C ARG A 369 18.06 18.30 -11.29
N LEU A 370 17.39 19.36 -11.73
CA LEU A 370 16.19 19.27 -12.57
C LEU A 370 16.52 19.69 -14.02
N GLY A 371 16.39 18.77 -14.97
CA GLY A 371 16.58 19.01 -16.40
C GLY A 371 15.29 19.48 -17.06
N SER A 372 15.37 20.49 -17.94
CA SER A 372 14.21 20.95 -18.71
C SER A 372 13.78 19.87 -19.72
N GLY A 373 12.47 19.69 -19.91
CA GLY A 373 11.94 18.66 -20.82
C GLY A 373 11.94 17.23 -20.25
N HIS A 374 12.44 17.04 -19.03
CA HIS A 374 12.36 15.76 -18.32
C HIS A 374 11.06 15.67 -17.50
N ARG A 375 10.45 14.47 -17.46
CA ARG A 375 9.26 14.19 -16.65
C ARG A 375 9.67 13.91 -15.21
N TYR A 376 9.06 14.61 -14.26
CA TYR A 376 9.23 14.35 -12.83
C TYR A 376 7.95 13.90 -12.14
N GLU A 377 6.82 13.94 -12.83
CA GLU A 377 5.53 13.51 -12.30
C GLU A 377 5.19 12.13 -12.85
N TYR A 378 5.18 11.14 -11.96
CA TYR A 378 4.94 9.73 -12.26
C TYR A 378 3.72 9.18 -11.50
N GLY A 379 2.98 10.03 -10.78
CA GLY A 379 1.86 9.61 -9.94
C GLY A 379 2.26 8.66 -8.82
N MET A 380 3.51 8.70 -8.36
CA MET A 380 4.00 7.82 -7.30
C MET A 380 3.46 8.24 -5.93
N GLY A 381 3.05 7.27 -5.12
CA GLY A 381 2.72 7.43 -3.71
C GLY A 381 3.08 6.20 -2.89
N VAL A 382 2.89 6.29 -1.57
CA VAL A 382 3.24 5.23 -0.62
C VAL A 382 2.10 4.92 0.35
N ASP A 383 2.00 3.66 0.76
CA ASP A 383 1.00 3.19 1.74
C ASP A 383 1.45 3.48 3.19
N PHE A 384 1.21 4.71 3.66
CA PHE A 384 1.64 5.15 5.00
C PHE A 384 1.09 4.29 6.15
N GLU A 385 -0.11 3.74 6.00
CA GLU A 385 -0.82 3.02 7.07
C GLU A 385 -0.69 1.50 6.95
N SER A 386 0.12 1.00 6.01
CA SER A 386 0.26 -0.43 5.74
C SER A 386 -1.09 -1.12 5.48
N ARG A 387 -2.04 -0.45 4.80
CA ARG A 387 -3.37 -0.99 4.47
C ARG A 387 -3.30 -2.09 3.41
N LEU A 388 -2.34 -1.97 2.48
CA LEU A 388 -2.00 -2.95 1.46
C LEU A 388 -0.71 -3.67 1.83
N PHE A 389 0.36 -2.91 2.05
CA PHE A 389 1.72 -3.41 2.09
C PHE A 389 2.35 -3.14 3.45
N PHE A 390 2.61 -4.20 4.21
CA PHE A 390 3.38 -4.08 5.43
C PHE A 390 4.83 -4.47 5.18
N ASN A 391 5.76 -3.55 5.43
CA ASN A 391 7.20 -3.81 5.33
C ASN A 391 7.78 -4.10 6.73
N THR A 392 8.51 -5.20 6.88
CA THR A 392 9.05 -5.63 8.17
C THR A 392 10.22 -4.77 8.66
N HIS A 393 11.00 -4.13 7.80
CA HIS A 393 12.19 -3.36 8.16
C HIS A 393 11.87 -2.28 9.20
N LYS A 394 12.47 -2.38 10.39
CA LYS A 394 12.22 -1.53 11.57
C LYS A 394 10.77 -1.48 12.07
N SER A 395 9.88 -2.34 11.54
CA SER A 395 8.45 -2.34 11.86
C SER A 395 7.98 -3.67 12.46
N LYS A 396 8.87 -4.66 12.63
CA LYS A 396 8.58 -5.97 13.24
C LYS A 396 7.82 -5.88 14.58
N ARG A 397 8.07 -4.82 15.36
CA ARG A 397 7.44 -4.58 16.68
C ARG A 397 6.08 -3.87 16.62
N ASP A 398 5.62 -3.46 15.44
CA ASP A 398 4.36 -2.72 15.30
C ASP A 398 3.15 -3.62 15.11
N VAL A 399 3.36 -4.92 14.98
CA VAL A 399 2.34 -5.88 14.53
C VAL A 399 2.10 -6.99 15.54
N GLU A 400 0.88 -7.48 15.54
CA GLU A 400 0.47 -8.66 16.32
C GLU A 400 -0.46 -9.54 15.49
N TRP A 401 -0.49 -10.83 15.80
CA TRP A 401 -1.45 -11.78 15.24
C TRP A 401 -2.72 -11.77 16.06
N LEU A 402 -3.77 -11.12 15.55
CA LEU A 402 -5.00 -10.90 16.31
C LEU A 402 -6.14 -11.77 15.80
N GLN A 403 -6.87 -12.34 16.75
CA GLN A 403 -8.18 -12.93 16.51
C GLN A 403 -9.22 -11.94 17.02
N TYR A 404 -10.00 -11.35 16.10
CA TYR A 404 -10.88 -10.22 16.40
C TYR A 404 -12.06 -10.55 17.33
N HIS A 405 -12.42 -11.82 17.48
CA HIS A 405 -13.40 -12.24 18.49
C HIS A 405 -12.85 -12.17 19.93
N ASN A 406 -11.52 -12.14 20.12
CA ASN A 406 -10.89 -12.03 21.43
C ASN A 406 -10.84 -10.57 21.89
N ILE A 407 -11.97 -10.10 22.43
CA ILE A 407 -12.16 -8.71 22.86
C ILE A 407 -11.10 -8.28 23.90
N PRO A 408 -10.78 -9.07 24.95
CA PRO A 408 -9.76 -8.66 25.93
C PRO A 408 -8.37 -8.37 25.33
N ILE A 409 -7.95 -9.15 24.32
CA ILE A 409 -6.67 -8.91 23.64
C ILE A 409 -6.78 -7.67 22.76
N THR A 410 -7.79 -7.60 21.89
CA THR A 410 -7.98 -6.47 20.95
C THR A 410 -8.16 -5.12 21.66
N SER A 411 -8.71 -5.12 22.89
CA SER A 411 -8.88 -3.90 23.69
C SER A 411 -7.65 -3.51 24.51
N SER A 412 -6.67 -4.41 24.73
CA SER A 412 -5.50 -4.13 25.58
C SER A 412 -4.19 -4.04 24.81
N VAL A 413 -4.13 -4.56 23.58
CA VAL A 413 -2.89 -4.65 22.80
C VAL A 413 -2.32 -3.27 22.45
N GLN A 414 -3.15 -2.29 22.09
CA GLN A 414 -2.67 -0.94 21.82
C GLN A 414 -2.05 -0.26 23.05
N MET A 415 -2.64 -0.49 24.24
CA MET A 415 -2.07 -0.05 25.51
C MET A 415 -0.70 -0.69 25.76
N LYS A 416 -0.55 -2.01 25.50
CA LYS A 416 0.72 -2.73 25.65
C LYS A 416 1.81 -2.21 24.70
N HIS A 417 1.42 -1.78 23.51
CA HIS A 417 2.29 -1.15 22.51
C HIS A 417 2.51 0.36 22.76
N GLY A 418 1.88 0.93 23.79
CA GLY A 418 2.06 2.34 24.15
C GLY A 418 1.47 3.34 23.14
N VAL A 419 0.41 2.95 22.42
CA VAL A 419 -0.29 3.83 21.47
C VAL A 419 -1.07 4.90 22.24
N PRO A 420 -0.74 6.20 22.13
CA PRO A 420 -1.38 7.22 22.99
C PRO A 420 -2.86 7.47 22.68
N ARG A 421 -3.26 7.25 21.42
CA ARG A 421 -4.62 7.46 20.92
C ARG A 421 -5.23 6.13 20.51
N GLU A 422 -5.55 5.32 21.52
CA GLU A 422 -6.16 4.02 21.31
C GLU A 422 -7.46 4.14 20.50
N ARG A 423 -7.64 3.20 19.58
CA ARG A 423 -8.83 3.00 18.77
C ARG A 423 -9.27 1.57 18.96
N ARG A 424 -10.57 1.34 18.97
CA ARG A 424 -11.10 -0.02 19.06
C ARG A 424 -10.66 -0.83 17.84
N LEU A 425 -9.87 -1.87 18.06
CA LEU A 425 -9.47 -2.81 17.03
C LEU A 425 -10.63 -3.73 16.69
N LEU A 426 -11.44 -3.33 15.72
CA LEU A 426 -12.54 -4.11 15.16
C LEU A 426 -12.12 -4.73 13.83
N LEU A 427 -12.76 -5.83 13.46
CA LEU A 427 -12.53 -6.43 12.14
C LEU A 427 -12.86 -5.37 11.06
N PRO A 428 -11.94 -5.11 10.11
CA PRO A 428 -12.19 -4.16 9.03
C PRO A 428 -13.50 -4.45 8.28
N PRO A 429 -14.30 -3.42 7.92
CA PRO A 429 -15.61 -3.62 7.28
C PRO A 429 -15.58 -4.39 5.96
N ASP A 430 -14.48 -4.30 5.22
CA ASP A 430 -14.26 -5.05 3.99
C ASP A 430 -14.07 -6.56 4.24
N LEU A 431 -13.49 -6.95 5.37
CA LEU A 431 -13.38 -8.34 5.81
C LEU A 431 -14.65 -8.86 6.50
N ALA A 432 -15.41 -7.96 7.13
CA ALA A 432 -16.72 -8.28 7.69
C ALA A 432 -17.83 -8.39 6.61
N SER A 433 -17.52 -8.03 5.36
CA SER A 433 -18.47 -8.04 4.26
C SER A 433 -18.98 -9.45 3.95
N PRO A 434 -20.32 -9.65 3.88
CA PRO A 434 -20.88 -10.93 3.46
C PRO A 434 -20.43 -11.37 2.06
N ARG A 435 -20.01 -10.43 1.21
CA ARG A 435 -19.58 -10.69 -0.17
C ARG A 435 -18.23 -11.42 -0.25
N LEU A 436 -17.35 -11.24 0.73
CA LEU A 436 -16.03 -11.87 0.73
C LEU A 436 -16.12 -13.39 0.98
N GLY A 437 -17.17 -13.83 1.68
CA GLY A 437 -17.38 -15.23 2.03
C GLY A 437 -16.34 -15.75 3.04
N ASN A 438 -16.49 -17.01 3.42
CA ASN A 438 -15.56 -17.70 4.31
C ASN A 438 -14.65 -18.63 3.49
N PRO A 439 -13.31 -18.51 3.60
CA PRO A 439 -12.38 -19.28 2.79
C PRO A 439 -12.41 -20.80 3.07
N PHE A 440 -12.99 -21.24 4.19
CA PHE A 440 -13.12 -22.66 4.52
C PHE A 440 -14.39 -23.34 4.00
N ILE A 441 -15.30 -22.58 3.37
CA ILE A 441 -16.49 -23.18 2.75
C ILE A 441 -16.07 -23.90 1.46
N GLN A 442 -16.29 -25.21 1.40
CA GLN A 442 -16.07 -25.99 0.17
C GLN A 442 -17.07 -25.58 -0.92
N PRO A 443 -16.63 -25.43 -2.18
CA PRO A 443 -17.54 -25.28 -3.31
C PRO A 443 -18.45 -26.50 -3.43
N LYS A 444 -19.67 -26.29 -3.92
CA LYS A 444 -20.62 -27.38 -4.22
C LYS A 444 -20.44 -27.79 -5.67
N PHE A 445 -20.17 -29.07 -5.90
CA PHE A 445 -20.05 -29.64 -7.23
C PHE A 445 -21.28 -30.46 -7.59
N GLY A 446 -21.61 -30.50 -8.88
CA GLY A 446 -22.66 -31.40 -9.40
C GLY A 446 -22.27 -32.87 -9.19
N LYS A 447 -23.25 -33.77 -9.02
CA LYS A 447 -23.00 -35.20 -8.81
C LYS A 447 -22.17 -35.85 -9.94
N ASP A 448 -22.27 -35.31 -11.15
CA ASP A 448 -21.61 -35.83 -12.36
C ASP A 448 -20.42 -34.95 -12.82
N GLU A 449 -20.04 -33.94 -12.04
CA GLU A 449 -18.95 -33.02 -12.40
C GLU A 449 -17.59 -33.64 -12.04
N LYS A 450 -16.76 -33.89 -13.07
CA LYS A 450 -15.39 -34.38 -12.86
C LYS A 450 -14.49 -33.23 -12.39
N VAL A 451 -14.22 -33.19 -11.09
CA VAL A 451 -13.30 -32.23 -10.48
C VAL A 451 -11.86 -32.76 -10.47
N LYS A 452 -10.89 -31.89 -10.76
CA LYS A 452 -9.46 -32.19 -10.64
C LYS A 452 -8.79 -31.18 -9.70
N PRO A 453 -7.97 -31.64 -8.72
CA PRO A 453 -7.79 -33.03 -8.32
C PRO A 453 -9.07 -33.63 -7.72
N GLU A 454 -9.19 -34.96 -7.73
CA GLU A 454 -10.35 -35.65 -7.16
C GLU A 454 -10.53 -35.32 -5.67
N PHE A 455 -11.79 -35.30 -5.23
CA PHE A 455 -12.11 -35.03 -3.83
C PHE A 455 -11.71 -36.22 -2.95
N ASN A 456 -10.83 -35.96 -1.98
CA ASN A 456 -10.35 -36.90 -1.00
C ASN A 456 -10.63 -36.34 0.40
N SER A 457 -11.48 -37.01 1.18
CA SER A 457 -11.93 -36.52 2.49
C SER A 457 -10.79 -36.27 3.48
N THR A 458 -9.66 -36.96 3.34
CA THR A 458 -8.50 -36.83 4.22
C THR A 458 -7.63 -35.64 3.78
N LEU A 459 -7.30 -35.56 2.49
CA LEU A 459 -6.45 -34.48 1.94
C LEU A 459 -7.17 -33.13 1.87
N ASP A 460 -8.50 -33.15 1.77
CA ASP A 460 -9.35 -31.97 1.60
C ASP A 460 -10.11 -31.59 2.89
N ALA A 461 -9.66 -32.12 4.02
CA ALA A 461 -10.20 -31.78 5.33
C ALA A 461 -9.95 -30.31 5.65
N LEU A 462 -11.04 -29.55 5.77
CA LEU A 462 -11.03 -28.14 6.17
C LEU A 462 -11.71 -27.98 7.53
N PRO A 463 -11.32 -26.96 8.32
CA PRO A 463 -11.91 -26.74 9.63
C PRO A 463 -13.37 -26.28 9.49
N ASN A 464 -14.16 -26.44 10.56
CA ASN A 464 -15.55 -26.02 10.55
C ASN A 464 -15.67 -24.49 10.32
N PRO A 465 -16.32 -24.03 9.23
CA PRO A 465 -16.43 -22.61 8.90
C PRO A 465 -17.17 -21.77 9.96
N ARG A 466 -18.02 -22.39 10.80
CA ARG A 466 -18.71 -21.68 11.89
C ARG A 466 -17.75 -21.23 12.98
N ASN A 467 -16.70 -22.02 13.22
CA ASN A 467 -15.69 -21.74 14.24
C ASN A 467 -14.51 -20.95 13.66
N HIS A 468 -14.29 -21.02 12.35
CA HIS A 468 -13.18 -20.38 11.64
C HIS A 468 -13.73 -19.39 10.62
N SER A 469 -14.00 -18.17 11.09
CA SER A 469 -14.39 -17.02 10.25
C SER A 469 -13.30 -15.96 10.26
N TRP A 470 -13.42 -14.91 9.45
CA TRP A 470 -12.51 -13.76 9.51
C TRP A 470 -12.38 -13.13 10.91
N HIS A 471 -13.38 -13.32 11.79
CA HIS A 471 -13.30 -12.87 13.17
C HIS A 471 -12.41 -13.75 14.05
N SER A 472 -12.25 -15.04 13.72
CA SER A 472 -11.49 -16.01 14.52
C SER A 472 -10.16 -16.45 13.93
N MET A 473 -9.91 -16.17 12.66
CA MET A 473 -8.59 -16.35 12.06
C MET A 473 -7.57 -15.38 12.67
N PRO A 474 -6.32 -15.82 12.92
CA PRO A 474 -5.24 -14.93 13.31
C PRO A 474 -4.85 -14.07 12.10
N LEU A 475 -5.07 -12.76 12.21
CA LEU A 475 -4.69 -11.78 11.20
C LEU A 475 -3.58 -10.89 11.74
N LEU A 476 -2.45 -10.84 11.02
CA LEU A 476 -1.40 -9.87 11.27
C LEU A 476 -1.98 -8.47 11.12
N THR A 477 -1.93 -7.71 12.20
CA THR A 477 -2.53 -6.39 12.33
C THR A 477 -1.48 -5.40 12.80
N ASN A 478 -1.32 -4.28 12.08
CA ASN A 478 -0.49 -3.17 12.52
C ASN A 478 -1.21 -2.37 13.61
N ILE A 479 -0.65 -2.39 14.81
CA ILE A 479 -1.25 -1.89 16.04
C ILE A 479 -1.31 -0.36 16.06
N HIS A 480 -0.35 0.32 15.46
CA HIS A 480 -0.27 1.80 15.44
C HIS A 480 -1.20 2.42 14.40
N SER A 481 -1.42 1.75 13.27
CA SER A 481 -2.36 2.20 12.23
C SER A 481 -3.76 1.59 12.36
N ALA A 482 -3.90 0.53 13.18
CA ALA A 482 -5.11 -0.30 13.27
C ALA A 482 -5.53 -0.92 11.92
N SER A 483 -4.56 -1.25 11.06
CA SER A 483 -4.79 -1.83 9.73
C SER A 483 -4.38 -3.30 9.67
N VAL A 484 -5.07 -4.09 8.85
CA VAL A 484 -4.70 -5.49 8.54
C VAL A 484 -4.11 -5.49 7.13
N PRO A 485 -2.79 -5.53 6.91
CA PRO A 485 -2.22 -5.49 5.55
C PRO A 485 -2.71 -6.64 4.67
N ALA A 486 -2.83 -6.37 3.36
CA ALA A 486 -3.16 -7.39 2.37
C ALA A 486 -1.99 -8.33 2.07
N LEU A 487 -0.77 -7.81 2.14
CA LEU A 487 0.47 -8.57 1.99
C LEU A 487 1.56 -8.10 2.96
N ILE A 488 2.45 -9.03 3.27
CA ILE A 488 3.58 -8.85 4.16
C ILE A 488 4.85 -8.96 3.31
N HIS A 489 5.68 -7.92 3.32
CA HIS A 489 6.96 -7.87 2.62
C HIS A 489 8.11 -7.96 3.63
N PHE A 490 8.94 -8.99 3.46
CA PHE A 490 10.08 -9.29 4.30
C PHE A 490 11.33 -8.61 3.75
N ASP A 491 11.55 -7.35 4.15
CA ASP A 491 12.79 -6.62 3.82
C ASP A 491 13.89 -7.04 4.82
N GLU A 492 15.01 -7.54 4.31
CA GLU A 492 16.12 -8.07 5.10
C GLU A 492 16.87 -6.95 5.85
N GLU A 493 16.90 -7.00 7.18
CA GLU A 493 17.83 -6.24 8.00
C GLU A 493 19.17 -6.95 7.96
N GLN A 494 20.15 -6.40 7.22
CA GLN A 494 21.51 -6.92 7.30
C GLN A 494 21.97 -6.94 8.77
N PRO A 495 22.44 -8.09 9.29
CA PRO A 495 22.91 -8.17 10.65
C PRO A 495 24.06 -7.17 10.83
N VAL A 496 23.94 -6.32 11.84
CA VAL A 496 25.03 -5.43 12.27
C VAL A 496 26.24 -6.32 12.57
N LYS A 497 27.36 -6.06 11.90
CA LYS A 497 28.61 -6.84 12.01
C LYS A 497 29.33 -6.71 13.36
N ASP A 498 28.65 -6.30 14.43
CA ASP A 498 29.29 -6.07 15.72
C ASP A 498 29.05 -7.20 16.74
N ASP A 499 30.19 -7.63 17.26
CA ASP A 499 30.48 -8.29 18.53
C ASP A 499 30.20 -9.80 18.69
N LYS A 500 31.28 -10.57 18.45
CA LYS A 500 31.83 -11.72 19.24
C LYS A 500 30.89 -12.74 19.91
N SER A 501 29.62 -12.78 19.53
CA SER A 501 28.70 -13.86 19.80
C SER A 501 28.48 -14.61 18.50
N TRP A 502 28.50 -15.94 18.58
CA TRP A 502 28.24 -16.82 17.44
C TRP A 502 27.02 -16.31 16.66
N PRO A 503 27.14 -16.01 15.35
CA PRO A 503 26.00 -15.52 14.60
C PRO A 503 24.97 -16.63 14.57
N VAL A 504 23.78 -16.38 15.14
CA VAL A 504 22.58 -17.13 14.76
C VAL A 504 22.51 -17.00 13.25
N LYS A 505 22.76 -18.10 12.53
CA LYS A 505 22.66 -18.13 11.06
C LYS A 505 21.22 -17.74 10.70
N HIS A 506 21.04 -16.47 10.31
CA HIS A 506 19.83 -15.87 9.74
C HIS A 506 18.60 -15.81 10.67
N PRO A 507 18.56 -14.88 11.66
CA PRO A 507 17.34 -14.61 12.46
C PRO A 507 16.11 -14.25 11.59
N GLU A 508 16.32 -13.75 10.38
CA GLU A 508 15.24 -13.38 9.45
C GLU A 508 14.62 -14.57 8.74
N ARG A 509 15.42 -15.60 8.44
CA ARG A 509 14.91 -16.88 7.95
C ARG A 509 14.02 -17.51 9.01
N LEU A 510 14.46 -17.49 10.27
CA LEU A 510 13.66 -17.97 11.41
C LEU A 510 12.35 -17.17 11.56
N MET A 511 12.38 -15.86 11.37
CA MET A 511 11.17 -15.02 11.40
C MET A 511 10.22 -15.36 10.26
N ARG A 512 10.73 -15.48 9.03
CA ARG A 512 9.93 -15.84 7.84
C ARG A 512 9.28 -17.20 8.01
N ASP A 513 10.02 -18.18 8.53
CA ASP A 513 9.49 -19.49 8.87
C ASP A 513 8.40 -19.37 9.93
N THR A 514 8.67 -18.70 11.05
CA THR A 514 7.70 -18.50 12.14
C THR A 514 6.42 -17.82 11.66
N TRP A 515 6.54 -16.77 10.83
CA TRP A 515 5.40 -16.01 10.34
C TRP A 515 4.62 -16.79 9.28
N TRP A 516 5.27 -17.67 8.51
CA TRP A 516 4.58 -18.59 7.61
C TRP A 516 3.64 -19.51 8.40
N TYR A 517 4.11 -20.12 9.49
CA TYR A 517 3.29 -20.98 10.35
C TYR A 517 2.17 -20.23 11.08
N ASN A 518 2.29 -18.92 11.26
CA ASN A 518 1.23 -18.09 11.84
C ASN A 518 0.14 -17.70 10.82
N MET A 519 0.38 -17.88 9.52
CA MET A 519 -0.62 -17.58 8.50
C MET A 519 -1.85 -18.46 8.71
N TRP A 520 -3.04 -17.83 8.71
CA TRP A 520 -4.30 -18.52 9.00
C TRP A 520 -4.61 -19.71 8.09
N TYR A 521 -4.06 -19.75 6.87
CA TYR A 521 -4.26 -20.84 5.93
C TYR A 521 -3.19 -21.94 6.04
N GLN A 522 -2.06 -21.71 6.70
CA GLN A 522 -0.91 -22.61 6.65
C GLN A 522 -1.25 -24.04 7.15
N PRO A 523 -1.98 -24.23 8.27
CA PRO A 523 -2.35 -25.57 8.75
C PRO A 523 -3.22 -26.37 7.76
N TRP A 524 -3.86 -25.67 6.82
CA TRP A 524 -4.75 -26.27 5.82
C TRP A 524 -4.29 -25.96 4.39
N ALA A 525 -3.02 -25.57 4.20
CA ALA A 525 -2.55 -25.02 2.94
C ALA A 525 -2.72 -26.00 1.78
N ARG A 526 -2.46 -27.30 1.99
CA ARG A 526 -2.68 -28.34 0.98
C ARG A 526 -4.15 -28.43 0.59
N ALA A 527 -5.04 -28.60 1.57
CA ALA A 527 -6.48 -28.71 1.34
C ALA A 527 -7.06 -27.46 0.66
N LEU A 528 -6.61 -26.27 1.04
CA LEU A 528 -7.01 -25.00 0.44
C LEU A 528 -6.47 -24.83 -1.00
N LEU A 529 -5.24 -25.27 -1.27
CA LEU A 529 -4.69 -25.27 -2.62
C LEU A 529 -5.44 -26.25 -3.53
N ARG A 530 -5.73 -27.48 -3.05
CA ARG A 530 -6.57 -28.45 -3.77
C ARG A 530 -7.97 -27.89 -4.02
N LYS A 531 -8.57 -27.21 -3.03
CA LYS A 531 -9.83 -26.48 -3.19
C LYS A 531 -9.74 -25.42 -4.30
N TYR A 532 -8.68 -24.62 -4.34
CA TYR A 532 -8.47 -23.62 -5.40
C TYR A 532 -8.37 -24.27 -6.79
N MET A 533 -7.64 -25.38 -6.93
CA MET A 533 -7.51 -26.10 -8.20
C MET A 533 -8.84 -26.64 -8.72
N ARG A 534 -9.75 -27.02 -7.81
CA ARG A 534 -11.11 -27.47 -8.17
C ARG A 534 -12.11 -26.34 -8.47
N SER A 535 -11.76 -25.07 -8.22
CA SER A 535 -12.65 -23.95 -8.54
C SER A 535 -13.01 -23.98 -10.04
N PRO A 536 -14.24 -23.61 -10.41
CA PRO A 536 -15.00 -24.27 -11.48
C PRO A 536 -14.19 -24.36 -12.76
N THR A 537 -13.93 -25.59 -13.21
CA THR A 537 -13.43 -25.92 -14.55
C THR A 537 -14.55 -26.49 -15.43
N GLY A 538 -15.80 -26.45 -14.92
CA GLY A 538 -17.01 -26.98 -15.54
C GLY A 538 -17.90 -25.92 -16.20
N PHE A 539 -19.22 -26.12 -16.10
CA PHE A 539 -20.22 -25.30 -16.79
C PHE A 539 -20.12 -23.81 -16.44
N ASP A 540 -19.89 -23.44 -15.18
CA ASP A 540 -19.82 -22.04 -14.76
C ASP A 540 -18.63 -21.31 -15.40
N ALA A 541 -17.45 -21.95 -15.50
CA ALA A 541 -16.31 -21.35 -16.18
C ALA A 541 -16.50 -21.31 -17.70
N ALA A 542 -17.14 -22.33 -18.28
CA ALA A 542 -17.51 -22.30 -19.69
C ALA A 542 -18.54 -21.19 -19.98
N GLN A 543 -19.51 -20.99 -19.09
CA GLN A 543 -20.49 -19.92 -19.16
C GLN A 543 -19.80 -18.55 -19.01
N SER A 544 -18.97 -18.36 -17.98
CA SER A 544 -18.18 -17.13 -17.82
C SER A 544 -17.33 -16.84 -19.05
N ALA A 545 -16.64 -17.85 -19.62
CA ALA A 545 -15.87 -17.70 -20.85
C ALA A 545 -16.75 -17.30 -22.06
N LEU A 546 -17.92 -17.92 -22.21
CA LEU A 546 -18.91 -17.55 -23.24
C LEU A 546 -19.40 -16.10 -23.06
N LEU A 547 -19.42 -15.58 -21.83
CA LEU A 547 -19.78 -14.20 -21.50
C LEU A 547 -18.59 -13.23 -21.50
N GLY A 548 -17.45 -13.68 -22.04
CA GLY A 548 -16.25 -12.87 -22.19
C GLY A 548 -15.36 -12.79 -20.96
N GLY A 549 -15.58 -13.64 -19.95
CA GLY A 549 -14.75 -13.73 -18.75
C GLY A 549 -14.77 -12.47 -17.88
N GLN A 550 -15.93 -11.82 -17.72
CA GLN A 550 -16.06 -10.55 -16.98
C GLN A 550 -15.63 -10.65 -15.52
N ASP A 551 -15.76 -11.84 -14.94
CA ASP A 551 -15.40 -12.21 -13.58
C ASP A 551 -13.94 -12.68 -13.46
N TRP A 552 -13.21 -12.84 -14.57
CA TRP A 552 -11.84 -13.33 -14.55
C TRP A 552 -10.84 -12.20 -14.28
N TRP A 553 -9.88 -12.45 -13.40
CA TRP A 553 -8.78 -11.52 -13.17
C TRP A 553 -7.90 -11.37 -14.41
N ASP A 554 -7.50 -12.49 -15.02
CA ASP A 554 -6.62 -12.54 -16.17
C ASP A 554 -7.26 -13.36 -17.30
N MET A 555 -7.29 -12.81 -18.51
CA MET A 555 -7.90 -13.46 -19.68
C MET A 555 -7.13 -14.66 -20.22
N ARG A 556 -5.86 -14.83 -19.83
CA ARG A 556 -5.08 -16.02 -20.18
C ARG A 556 -5.63 -17.29 -19.54
N GLY A 557 -6.38 -17.15 -18.44
CA GLY A 557 -6.82 -18.28 -17.64
C GLY A 557 -5.65 -18.99 -16.96
N GLY A 558 -5.83 -20.30 -16.76
CA GLY A 558 -4.93 -21.14 -15.96
C GLY A 558 -5.34 -21.19 -14.49
N LYS A 559 -5.25 -22.38 -13.90
CA LYS A 559 -5.56 -22.65 -12.49
C LYS A 559 -4.54 -23.64 -11.96
N GLY A 560 -4.01 -23.38 -10.76
CA GLY A 560 -3.08 -24.29 -10.09
C GLY A 560 -1.67 -24.28 -10.67
N GLY A 561 -1.20 -23.14 -11.17
CA GLY A 561 0.12 -22.99 -11.78
C GLY A 561 0.50 -21.53 -11.96
N VAL A 562 1.52 -21.30 -12.78
CA VAL A 562 2.09 -19.99 -13.07
C VAL A 562 2.34 -19.81 -14.56
N TRP A 563 2.36 -18.56 -15.00
CA TRP A 563 2.84 -18.19 -16.32
C TRP A 563 4.32 -17.82 -16.26
N THR A 564 5.08 -18.08 -17.31
CA THR A 564 6.42 -17.50 -17.46
C THR A 564 6.33 -16.14 -18.19
N GLY A 565 7.36 -15.31 -18.07
CA GLY A 565 7.48 -14.07 -18.84
C GLY A 565 7.49 -14.28 -20.37
N LYS A 566 7.66 -15.52 -20.84
CA LYS A 566 7.57 -15.89 -22.26
C LYS A 566 6.16 -16.31 -22.70
N GLY A 567 5.20 -16.37 -21.77
CA GLY A 567 3.84 -16.84 -22.05
C GLY A 567 3.68 -18.36 -21.99
N GLU A 568 4.60 -19.09 -21.36
CA GLU A 568 4.48 -20.54 -21.15
C GLU A 568 3.74 -20.81 -19.83
N TRP A 569 2.90 -21.84 -19.79
CA TRP A 569 2.23 -22.28 -18.55
C TRP A 569 3.07 -23.37 -17.88
N LEU A 570 3.26 -23.25 -16.56
CA LEU A 570 3.90 -24.26 -15.73
C LEU A 570 2.94 -24.64 -14.60
N ASP A 571 2.71 -25.93 -14.42
CA ASP A 571 1.88 -26.42 -13.32
C ASP A 571 2.57 -26.22 -11.96
N TYR A 572 1.79 -26.16 -10.89
CA TYR A 572 2.32 -25.98 -9.53
C TYR A 572 3.40 -27.01 -9.18
N ALA A 573 3.23 -28.27 -9.59
CA ALA A 573 4.20 -29.34 -9.37
C ALA A 573 5.55 -29.05 -10.05
N GLU A 574 5.54 -28.55 -11.28
CA GLU A 574 6.77 -28.26 -12.04
C GLU A 574 7.66 -27.21 -11.34
N VAL A 575 7.03 -26.28 -10.62
CA VAL A 575 7.74 -25.21 -9.90
C VAL A 575 8.06 -25.61 -8.47
N CYS A 576 7.14 -26.29 -7.78
CA CYS A 576 7.16 -26.44 -6.33
C CYS A 576 7.35 -27.85 -5.78
N THR A 577 7.45 -28.87 -6.64
CA THR A 577 7.84 -30.20 -6.19
C THR A 577 9.25 -30.19 -5.59
N GLY A 578 9.37 -30.79 -4.40
CA GLY A 578 10.58 -30.84 -3.57
C GLY A 578 10.62 -29.80 -2.44
N PHE A 579 9.60 -28.95 -2.31
CA PHE A 579 9.48 -27.94 -1.25
C PHE A 579 8.21 -28.09 -0.40
N GLU A 580 7.54 -29.25 -0.48
CA GLU A 580 6.28 -29.52 0.21
C GLU A 580 6.41 -29.46 1.72
N LYS A 581 7.56 -29.87 2.26
CA LYS A 581 7.85 -29.80 3.69
C LYS A 581 7.86 -28.35 4.18
N GLU A 582 8.49 -27.45 3.43
CA GLU A 582 8.58 -26.03 3.79
C GLU A 582 7.27 -25.26 3.58
N VAL A 583 6.41 -25.74 2.68
CA VAL A 583 5.12 -25.09 2.34
C VAL A 583 3.97 -25.64 3.20
N PHE A 584 3.77 -26.95 3.21
CA PHE A 584 2.62 -27.60 3.86
C PHE A 584 2.95 -28.12 5.26
N ASP A 585 4.12 -28.75 5.42
CA ASP A 585 4.57 -29.34 6.68
C ASP A 585 3.51 -30.27 7.34
N ASP A 586 2.89 -31.12 6.52
CA ASP A 586 1.74 -31.95 6.90
C ASP A 586 2.01 -33.47 6.88
N ASP A 587 3.26 -33.87 6.64
CA ASP A 587 3.71 -35.27 6.52
C ASP A 587 2.98 -36.10 5.44
N LEU A 588 2.24 -35.46 4.51
CA LEU A 588 1.51 -36.15 3.44
C LEU A 588 2.36 -36.44 2.20
N GLY A 589 3.61 -35.98 2.17
CA GLY A 589 4.55 -36.21 1.09
C GLY A 589 4.43 -35.21 -0.07
N GLN A 590 4.90 -35.64 -1.24
CA GLN A 590 4.99 -34.80 -2.44
C GLN A 590 3.62 -34.43 -2.99
N TRP A 591 3.53 -33.25 -3.61
CA TRP A 591 2.30 -32.79 -4.23
C TRP A 591 1.91 -33.69 -5.41
N GLY A 592 0.65 -34.15 -5.45
CA GLY A 592 0.16 -35.07 -6.48
C GLY A 592 0.52 -36.55 -6.27
N HIS A 593 1.42 -36.85 -5.32
CA HIS A 593 1.81 -38.19 -4.89
C HIS A 593 1.60 -38.36 -3.38
N GLU A 594 0.46 -37.86 -2.88
CA GLU A 594 0.18 -37.88 -1.44
C GLU A 594 0.00 -39.33 -0.92
N GLY A 595 0.80 -39.72 0.07
CA GLY A 595 0.82 -41.10 0.59
C GLY A 595 1.84 -42.04 -0.09
N GLY A 596 2.76 -41.48 -0.89
CA GLY A 596 3.84 -42.19 -1.59
C GLY A 596 3.42 -42.73 -2.95
N ASP A 597 4.36 -42.88 -3.87
CA ASP A 597 4.12 -43.59 -5.12
C ASP A 597 3.80 -45.06 -4.78
N PRO A 598 2.68 -45.66 -5.22
CA PRO A 598 2.44 -47.09 -5.03
C PRO A 598 3.56 -47.97 -5.59
N ASP A 599 4.38 -47.44 -6.50
CA ASP A 599 5.55 -48.10 -7.06
C ASP A 599 6.87 -47.77 -6.33
N GLU A 600 6.95 -46.77 -5.44
CA GLU A 600 8.18 -46.48 -4.66
C GLU A 600 8.42 -47.55 -3.57
N PRO A 601 9.60 -48.18 -3.53
CA PRO A 601 9.89 -49.23 -2.57
C PRO A 601 10.11 -48.66 -1.16
N VAL A 602 9.15 -48.93 -0.28
CA VAL A 602 9.23 -48.64 1.16
C VAL A 602 9.82 -49.86 1.86
N TYR A 603 11.00 -49.73 2.45
CA TYR A 603 11.65 -50.82 3.21
C TYR A 603 11.43 -50.65 4.72
N ASN A 604 11.28 -51.77 5.45
CA ASN A 604 11.28 -51.76 6.91
C ASN A 604 12.70 -51.59 7.47
N GLN A 605 12.83 -51.45 8.80
CA GLN A 605 14.11 -51.34 9.51
C GLN A 605 15.08 -52.52 9.30
N PHE A 606 14.62 -53.60 8.67
CA PHE A 606 15.39 -54.81 8.36
C PHE A 606 15.71 -54.93 6.85
N GLY A 607 15.39 -53.90 6.04
CA GLY A 607 15.66 -53.89 4.60
C GLY A 607 14.69 -54.72 3.76
N HIS A 608 13.53 -55.12 4.29
CA HIS A 608 12.51 -55.83 3.52
C HIS A 608 11.48 -54.87 2.94
N LEU A 609 11.12 -55.07 1.68
CA LEU A 609 10.09 -54.31 0.96
C LEU A 609 8.71 -54.51 1.63
N VAL A 610 8.11 -53.41 2.07
CA VAL A 610 6.80 -53.34 2.74
C VAL A 610 5.70 -52.91 1.76
N LYS A 611 6.03 -52.05 0.78
CA LYS A 611 5.14 -51.49 -0.24
C LYS A 611 5.99 -50.99 -1.41
N GLY A 612 5.49 -50.99 -2.65
CA GLY A 612 6.25 -50.55 -3.83
C GLY A 612 6.62 -51.68 -4.80
N LYS A 613 7.18 -51.33 -5.97
CA LYS A 613 7.87 -52.27 -6.84
C LYS A 613 9.37 -52.04 -6.70
N ASP A 614 10.11 -53.13 -6.54
CA ASP A 614 11.56 -53.10 -6.58
C ASP A 614 11.98 -53.21 -8.06
N ASP A 615 12.68 -52.21 -8.59
CA ASP A 615 13.18 -52.21 -9.99
C ASP A 615 14.32 -53.23 -10.21
N SER A 616 14.65 -54.04 -9.19
CA SER A 616 15.64 -55.12 -9.25
C SER A 616 15.05 -56.49 -9.64
N SER A 617 14.24 -56.54 -10.70
CA SER A 617 13.85 -57.82 -11.35
C SER A 617 14.19 -57.90 -12.84
#